data_AF-A0A1G0NTN1-F1
#
_entry.id   AF-A0A1G0NTN1-F1
#
_cell.length_a   1.000
_cell.length_b   1.000
_cell.length_c   1.000
_cell.angle_alpha   90.00
_cell.angle_beta   90.00
_cell.angle_gamma   90.00
#
_symmetry.space_group_name_H-M   'P 1'
#
loop_
_entity.id
_entity.type
_entity.pdbx_description
1 polymer ?
#
loop_
_entity_poly.entity_id
_entity_poly.type
_entity_poly.pdbx_seq_one_letter_code
_entity_poly.pdbx_strand_id
1 'polypeptide(L)'
;MRTFLSELSQKSALIFLLVLFPSLLLAQSTTPTQSTPLSEDSLAPAEFTSIMKEAWSFVKDEYDNYVRSVGKKTEFETSAEFEKRSVEARRQYLMKITKYIKDKKFDQRVMGVLLNASLDEYDADNQVYIVTCPTFVEAPYNLPTIATEIQSNGYVALADSIRKGYRTSSVYLNFSPAFRWQVNRDLAQAAKADQASIYFKVRFKLDLTQGDGRRGARFLIVPKQIIFYNQKTNAVYWQQTLR
;
A
#
# COMPACT_ATOMS: atom_id res chain seq x y z
N MET A 1 77.74 -31.09 53.76
CA MET A 1 77.60 -29.94 54.68
C MET A 1 76.32 -29.21 54.29
N ARG A 2 75.36 -29.18 55.24
CA ARG A 2 74.06 -28.48 55.28
C ARG A 2 73.81 -27.42 54.18
N THR A 3 72.84 -27.62 53.29
CA THR A 3 71.43 -27.13 53.36
C THR A 3 71.31 -25.62 53.61
N PHE A 4 70.80 -24.88 52.63
CA PHE A 4 69.88 -23.75 52.87
C PHE A 4 68.88 -23.66 51.70
N LEU A 5 67.62 -24.00 52.03
CA LEU A 5 66.35 -23.49 51.49
C LEU A 5 66.04 -23.75 50.01
N SER A 6 65.09 -24.62 49.63
CA SER A 6 63.62 -24.53 49.87
C SER A 6 63.09 -23.14 49.48
N GLU A 7 62.05 -22.94 48.70
CA GLU A 7 60.95 -23.79 48.28
C GLU A 7 60.02 -22.89 47.45
N LEU A 8 59.16 -23.52 46.68
CA LEU A 8 57.83 -23.04 46.29
C LEU A 8 57.74 -21.91 45.23
N SER A 9 57.22 -22.20 44.04
CA SER A 9 55.80 -22.54 43.76
C SER A 9 54.96 -21.28 43.55
N GLN A 10 54.59 -21.09 42.28
CA GLN A 10 53.18 -21.11 41.89
C GLN A 10 52.32 -19.87 42.23
N LYS A 11 51.80 -19.31 41.12
CA LYS A 11 50.50 -18.64 40.94
C LYS A 11 50.36 -17.14 41.28
N SER A 12 49.63 -16.50 40.35
CA SER A 12 48.80 -15.29 40.47
C SER A 12 49.52 -13.97 40.13
N ALA A 13 49.40 -13.48 38.89
CA ALA A 13 48.29 -12.66 38.36
C ALA A 13 48.33 -11.21 38.86
N LEU A 14 48.61 -10.26 37.95
CA LEU A 14 47.90 -8.98 37.81
C LEU A 14 48.46 -8.22 36.58
N ILE A 15 47.68 -8.14 35.49
CA ILE A 15 46.98 -6.92 35.00
C ILE A 15 47.92 -5.84 34.42
N PHE A 16 47.96 -5.77 33.08
CA PHE A 16 48.10 -4.56 32.23
C PHE A 16 47.81 -5.04 30.80
N LEU A 17 46.56 -5.08 30.34
CA LEU A 17 45.76 -4.00 29.72
C LEU A 17 46.54 -3.13 28.69
N LEU A 18 45.96 -3.09 27.49
CA LEU A 18 45.97 -2.06 26.44
C LEU A 18 46.77 -2.27 25.14
N VAL A 19 45.95 -2.34 24.07
CA VAL A 19 46.15 -1.98 22.65
C VAL A 19 46.71 -3.04 21.70
N LEU A 20 45.80 -3.75 21.03
CA LEU A 20 45.67 -3.76 19.56
C LEU A 20 44.37 -4.51 19.18
N PHE A 21 43.32 -3.72 18.92
CA PHE A 21 42.02 -4.19 18.43
C PHE A 21 42.13 -4.67 16.96
N PRO A 22 41.18 -5.50 16.50
CA PRO A 22 41.41 -6.56 15.53
C PRO A 22 41.17 -6.14 14.08
N SER A 23 41.94 -6.73 13.18
CA SER A 23 41.70 -6.70 11.74
C SER A 23 40.42 -7.48 11.42
N LEU A 24 39.37 -6.71 11.19
CA LEU A 24 38.17 -7.05 10.42
C LEU A 24 38.48 -7.96 9.23
N LEU A 25 37.81 -9.11 9.18
CA LEU A 25 37.40 -9.80 7.94
C LEU A 25 36.11 -10.58 8.23
N LEU A 26 35.08 -9.86 8.67
CA LEU A 26 33.70 -10.31 8.50
C LEU A 26 33.38 -10.11 7.02
N ALA A 27 33.42 -11.20 6.27
CA ALA A 27 32.84 -11.28 4.94
C ALA A 27 31.32 -11.03 5.06
N GLN A 28 30.93 -9.77 4.94
CA GLN A 28 29.55 -9.42 4.62
C GLN A 28 29.31 -9.85 3.18
N SER A 29 28.89 -11.10 3.00
CA SER A 29 28.21 -11.53 1.80
C SER A 29 26.89 -10.77 1.73
N THR A 30 26.89 -9.60 1.10
CA THR A 30 25.68 -9.00 0.54
C THR A 30 25.23 -9.90 -0.59
N THR A 31 24.46 -10.94 -0.26
CA THR A 31 23.61 -11.59 -1.27
C THR A 31 22.78 -10.48 -1.91
N PRO A 32 22.87 -10.28 -3.23
CA PRO A 32 21.87 -9.49 -3.91
C PRO A 32 20.55 -10.19 -3.63
N THR A 33 19.65 -9.53 -2.89
CA THR A 33 18.28 -9.98 -2.76
C THR A 33 17.75 -10.08 -4.19
N GLN A 34 17.67 -11.30 -4.72
CA GLN A 34 17.00 -11.57 -5.98
C GLN A 34 15.57 -11.06 -5.80
N SER A 35 15.31 -9.89 -6.36
CA SER A 35 13.98 -9.35 -6.47
C SER A 35 13.15 -10.39 -7.21
N THR A 36 12.18 -10.98 -6.51
CA THR A 36 11.04 -11.65 -7.15
C THR A 36 10.64 -10.85 -8.38
N PRO A 37 10.47 -11.49 -9.56
CA PRO A 37 10.17 -10.79 -10.79
C PRO A 37 8.99 -9.83 -10.55
N LEU A 38 9.24 -8.53 -10.80
CA LEU A 38 8.34 -7.41 -10.50
C LEU A 38 7.16 -7.29 -11.49
N SER A 39 6.96 -8.33 -12.31
CA SER A 39 5.94 -8.39 -13.34
C SER A 39 4.90 -9.44 -12.98
N GLU A 40 3.66 -8.98 -12.75
CA GLU A 40 2.48 -9.78 -13.11
C GLU A 40 1.19 -8.95 -13.19
N ASP A 41 1.14 -7.71 -12.68
CA ASP A 41 0.09 -6.73 -13.05
C ASP A 41 0.64 -5.31 -12.81
N SER A 42 0.96 -4.60 -13.90
CA SER A 42 1.27 -3.18 -13.90
C SER A 42 0.18 -2.47 -14.69
N LEU A 43 -0.84 -2.03 -13.99
CA LEU A 43 -2.00 -1.36 -14.56
C LEU A 43 -1.72 0.11 -14.81
N ALA A 44 -2.24 0.62 -15.92
CA ALA A 44 -2.37 2.05 -16.12
C ALA A 44 -3.41 2.63 -15.13
N PRO A 45 -3.31 3.91 -14.75
CA PRO A 45 -4.29 4.56 -13.87
C PRO A 45 -5.74 4.38 -14.33
N ALA A 46 -6.00 4.50 -15.64
CA ALA A 46 -7.32 4.37 -16.22
C ALA A 46 -7.91 2.95 -16.12
N GLU A 47 -7.06 1.92 -16.21
CA GLU A 47 -7.50 0.52 -16.05
C GLU A 47 -7.91 0.26 -14.61
N PHE A 48 -7.14 0.77 -13.65
CA PHE A 48 -7.49 0.67 -12.24
C PHE A 48 -8.76 1.45 -11.90
N THR A 49 -8.95 2.64 -12.48
CA THR A 49 -10.22 3.39 -12.40
C THR A 49 -11.40 2.54 -12.88
N SER A 50 -11.26 1.86 -14.02
CA SER A 50 -12.33 1.00 -14.57
C SER A 50 -12.70 -0.12 -13.61
N ILE A 51 -11.70 -0.83 -13.07
CA ILE A 51 -11.90 -1.91 -12.08
C ILE A 51 -12.61 -1.39 -10.83
N MET A 52 -12.19 -0.23 -10.31
CA MET A 52 -12.84 0.38 -9.15
C MET A 52 -14.29 0.77 -9.44
N LYS A 53 -14.57 1.36 -10.61
CA LYS A 53 -15.93 1.74 -11.01
C LYS A 53 -16.84 0.51 -11.16
N GLU A 54 -16.37 -0.56 -11.81
CA GLU A 54 -17.13 -1.81 -11.93
C GLU A 54 -17.47 -2.40 -10.56
N ALA A 55 -16.46 -2.59 -9.71
CA ALA A 55 -16.64 -3.18 -8.39
C ALA A 55 -17.54 -2.32 -7.49
N TRP A 56 -17.38 -1.00 -7.53
CA TRP A 56 -18.23 -0.08 -6.77
C TRP A 56 -19.68 -0.12 -7.25
N SER A 57 -19.90 -0.16 -8.57
CA SER A 57 -21.25 -0.19 -9.15
C SER A 57 -21.98 -1.48 -8.73
N PHE A 58 -21.29 -2.61 -8.76
CA PHE A 58 -21.82 -3.87 -8.25
C PHE A 58 -22.23 -3.79 -6.77
N VAL A 59 -21.35 -3.27 -5.90
CA VAL A 59 -21.66 -3.13 -4.47
C VAL A 59 -22.86 -2.21 -4.25
N LYS A 60 -22.92 -1.10 -4.98
CA LYS A 60 -24.02 -0.14 -4.91
C LYS A 60 -25.34 -0.79 -5.34
N ASP A 61 -25.38 -1.45 -6.48
CA ASP A 61 -26.61 -2.03 -7.01
C ASP A 61 -27.16 -3.15 -6.11
N GLU A 62 -26.28 -3.99 -5.57
CA GLU A 62 -26.70 -5.01 -4.60
C GLU A 62 -27.15 -4.42 -3.26
N TYR A 63 -26.53 -3.33 -2.80
CA TYR A 63 -26.99 -2.62 -1.61
C TYR A 63 -28.34 -1.94 -1.83
N ASP A 64 -28.55 -1.30 -2.99
CA ASP A 64 -29.83 -0.68 -3.34
C ASP A 64 -30.94 -1.74 -3.44
N ASN A 65 -30.65 -2.92 -4.00
CA ASN A 65 -31.58 -4.05 -4.02
C ASN A 65 -31.92 -4.55 -2.62
N TYR A 66 -30.93 -4.67 -1.74
CA TYR A 66 -31.15 -4.99 -0.33
C TYR A 66 -32.06 -3.95 0.33
N VAL A 67 -31.74 -2.66 0.23
CA VAL A 67 -32.55 -1.58 0.82
C VAL A 67 -33.98 -1.57 0.28
N ARG A 68 -34.20 -1.79 -1.03
CA ARG A 68 -35.55 -1.94 -1.58
C ARG A 68 -36.30 -3.11 -0.97
N SER A 69 -35.61 -4.22 -0.74
CA SER A 69 -36.18 -5.44 -0.16
C SER A 69 -36.42 -5.38 1.35
N VAL A 70 -35.92 -4.37 2.07
CA VAL A 70 -36.13 -4.21 3.53
C VAL A 70 -36.63 -2.82 3.92
N GLY A 71 -36.89 -1.94 2.94
CA GLY A 71 -37.03 -0.50 3.16
C GLY A 71 -38.22 -0.11 4.03
N LYS A 72 -39.34 -0.83 3.93
CA LYS A 72 -40.50 -0.69 4.83
C LYS A 72 -41.19 -2.03 5.08
N LYS A 73 -41.73 -2.17 6.29
CA LYS A 73 -42.70 -3.20 6.65
C LYS A 73 -43.98 -2.96 5.84
N THR A 74 -44.54 -4.01 5.25
CA THR A 74 -45.79 -3.87 4.48
C THR A 74 -47.01 -3.85 5.41
N GLU A 75 -48.13 -3.31 4.94
CA GLU A 75 -49.36 -3.12 5.73
C GLU A 75 -49.88 -4.43 6.36
N PHE A 76 -49.68 -5.56 5.68
CA PHE A 76 -50.20 -6.87 6.07
C PHE A 76 -49.13 -7.83 6.63
N GLU A 77 -47.90 -7.37 6.78
CA GLU A 77 -46.81 -8.19 7.31
C GLU A 77 -46.73 -8.05 8.83
N THR A 78 -46.51 -9.15 9.54
CA THR A 78 -46.25 -9.12 10.98
C THR A 78 -44.82 -8.64 11.26
N SER A 79 -44.54 -8.18 12.48
CA SER A 79 -43.16 -7.76 12.82
C SER A 79 -42.16 -8.90 12.72
N ALA A 80 -42.55 -10.12 13.09
CA ALA A 80 -41.72 -11.31 12.99
C ALA A 80 -41.43 -11.71 11.52
N GLU A 81 -42.42 -11.57 10.62
CA GLU A 81 -42.22 -11.81 9.19
C GLU A 81 -41.29 -10.77 8.57
N PHE A 82 -41.42 -9.50 8.97
CA PHE A 82 -40.52 -8.42 8.55
C PHE A 82 -39.08 -8.65 8.99
N GLU A 83 -38.87 -9.03 10.25
CA GLU A 83 -37.55 -9.36 10.78
C GLU A 83 -36.94 -10.55 10.04
N LYS A 84 -37.72 -11.62 9.81
CA LYS A 84 -37.29 -12.79 9.04
C LYS A 84 -36.90 -12.41 7.61
N ARG A 85 -37.70 -11.60 6.91
CA ARG A 85 -37.39 -11.08 5.58
C ARG A 85 -36.11 -10.24 5.59
N SER A 86 -35.94 -9.38 6.60
CA SER A 86 -34.77 -8.52 6.73
C SER A 86 -33.49 -9.31 6.90
N VAL A 87 -33.52 -10.33 7.76
CA VAL A 87 -32.38 -11.25 7.99
C VAL A 87 -32.06 -12.04 6.72
N GLU A 88 -33.07 -12.57 6.04
CA GLU A 88 -32.87 -13.35 4.81
C GLU A 88 -32.34 -12.50 3.65
N ALA A 89 -32.92 -11.32 3.43
CA ALA A 89 -32.44 -10.37 2.42
C ALA A 89 -30.99 -9.96 2.69
N ARG A 90 -30.65 -9.73 3.97
CA ARG A 90 -29.28 -9.42 4.37
C ARG A 90 -28.33 -10.58 4.09
N ARG A 91 -28.73 -11.81 4.41
CA ARG A 91 -27.94 -13.02 4.12
C ARG A 91 -27.69 -13.15 2.62
N GLN A 92 -28.70 -12.96 1.79
CA GLN A 92 -28.58 -13.00 0.33
C GLN A 92 -27.63 -11.93 -0.20
N TYR A 93 -27.76 -10.69 0.29
CA TYR A 93 -26.85 -9.60 -0.04
C TYR A 93 -25.39 -9.96 0.27
N LEU A 94 -25.10 -10.40 1.50
CA LEU A 94 -23.74 -10.78 1.91
C LEU A 94 -23.20 -11.95 1.09
N MET A 95 -24.04 -12.93 0.76
CA MET A 95 -23.65 -14.06 -0.09
C MET A 95 -23.27 -13.61 -1.50
N LYS A 96 -24.03 -12.71 -2.11
CA LYS A 96 -23.72 -12.17 -3.45
C LYS A 96 -22.43 -11.37 -3.45
N ILE A 97 -22.21 -10.51 -2.44
CA ILE A 97 -20.97 -9.76 -2.29
C ILE A 97 -19.78 -10.72 -2.13
N THR A 98 -19.90 -11.71 -1.23
CA THR A 98 -18.82 -12.68 -0.98
C THR A 98 -18.52 -13.52 -2.23
N LYS A 99 -19.55 -13.92 -2.97
CA LYS A 99 -19.39 -14.61 -4.24
C LYS A 99 -18.64 -13.75 -5.25
N TYR A 100 -19.06 -12.49 -5.43
CA TYR A 100 -18.38 -11.56 -6.34
C TYR A 100 -16.91 -11.32 -5.97
N ILE A 101 -16.61 -11.16 -4.67
CA ILE A 101 -15.24 -11.04 -4.17
C ILE A 101 -14.39 -12.25 -4.61
N LYS A 102 -14.91 -13.48 -4.46
CA LYS A 102 -14.21 -14.72 -4.83
C LYS A 102 -14.09 -14.86 -6.36
N ASP A 103 -15.18 -14.61 -7.09
CA ASP A 103 -15.23 -14.74 -8.55
C ASP A 103 -14.24 -13.78 -9.22
N LYS A 104 -14.14 -12.54 -8.71
CA LYS A 104 -13.17 -11.53 -9.17
C LYS A 104 -11.82 -11.60 -8.45
N LYS A 105 -11.66 -12.55 -7.52
CA LYS A 105 -10.45 -12.77 -6.71
C LYS A 105 -9.97 -11.54 -5.93
N PHE A 106 -10.86 -10.64 -5.51
CA PHE A 106 -10.48 -9.44 -4.75
C PHE A 106 -9.92 -9.76 -3.35
N ASP A 107 -10.20 -10.96 -2.84
CA ASP A 107 -9.61 -11.49 -1.60
C ASP A 107 -8.11 -11.76 -1.73
N GLN A 108 -7.63 -12.11 -2.94
CA GLN A 108 -6.24 -12.51 -3.21
C GLN A 108 -5.48 -11.50 -4.08
N ARG A 109 -6.16 -10.82 -5.00
CA ARG A 109 -5.56 -9.97 -6.01
C ARG A 109 -4.98 -8.70 -5.40
N VAL A 110 -3.72 -8.43 -5.74
CA VAL A 110 -3.03 -7.17 -5.45
C VAL A 110 -2.64 -6.53 -6.77
N MET A 111 -3.19 -5.35 -7.05
CA MET A 111 -3.03 -4.64 -8.32
C MET A 111 -1.92 -3.61 -8.19
N GLY A 112 -0.88 -3.71 -9.00
CA GLY A 112 0.15 -2.69 -9.10
C GLY A 112 -0.26 -1.61 -10.10
N VAL A 113 -0.34 -0.35 -9.67
CA VAL A 113 -0.73 0.78 -10.52
C VAL A 113 0.48 1.68 -10.75
N LEU A 114 0.76 2.02 -12.00
CA LEU A 114 1.88 2.87 -12.37
C LEU A 114 1.46 4.33 -12.39
N LEU A 115 2.07 5.13 -11.52
CA LEU A 115 1.88 6.57 -11.45
C LEU A 115 3.18 7.24 -11.91
N ASN A 116 3.08 8.15 -12.90
CA ASN A 116 4.27 8.79 -13.46
C ASN A 116 4.96 9.60 -12.37
N ALA A 117 6.28 9.43 -12.26
CA ALA A 117 7.10 10.27 -11.40
C ALA A 117 7.80 11.34 -12.25
N SER A 118 7.81 12.57 -11.77
CA SER A 118 8.61 13.66 -12.32
C SER A 118 9.84 13.89 -11.45
N LEU A 119 11.00 13.95 -12.10
CA LEU A 119 12.27 14.30 -11.46
C LEU A 119 12.48 15.82 -11.62
N ASP A 120 12.25 16.58 -10.55
CA ASP A 120 12.19 18.04 -10.64
C ASP A 120 13.56 18.68 -10.46
N GLU A 121 14.15 18.60 -9.26
CA GLU A 121 15.42 19.24 -8.91
C GLU A 121 16.37 18.27 -8.21
N TYR A 122 17.66 18.33 -8.54
CA TYR A 122 18.71 17.55 -7.88
C TYR A 122 19.66 18.48 -7.12
N ASP A 123 19.75 18.26 -5.81
CA ASP A 123 20.73 18.88 -4.93
C ASP A 123 21.98 17.98 -4.87
N ALA A 124 23.05 18.43 -5.51
CA ALA A 124 24.30 17.68 -5.59
C ALA A 124 25.09 17.67 -4.28
N ASP A 125 24.93 18.72 -3.44
CA ASP A 125 25.65 18.83 -2.17
C ASP A 125 25.08 17.85 -1.15
N ASN A 126 23.75 17.73 -1.12
CA ASN A 126 23.05 16.81 -0.22
C ASN A 126 22.77 15.44 -0.85
N GLN A 127 23.04 15.27 -2.14
CA GLN A 127 22.74 14.05 -2.92
C GLN A 127 21.26 13.66 -2.85
N VAL A 128 20.36 14.64 -3.03
CA VAL A 128 18.91 14.46 -2.95
C VAL A 128 18.25 14.88 -4.25
N TYR A 129 17.36 14.03 -4.77
CA TYR A 129 16.47 14.34 -5.88
C TYR A 129 15.05 14.60 -5.35
N ILE A 130 14.47 15.74 -5.71
CA ILE A 130 13.07 16.05 -5.49
C ILE A 130 12.24 15.35 -6.57
N VAL A 131 11.30 14.52 -6.14
CA VAL A 131 10.41 13.75 -7.02
C VAL A 131 8.96 14.09 -6.71
N THR A 132 8.18 14.33 -7.75
CA THR A 132 6.74 14.58 -7.66
C THR A 132 5.95 13.55 -8.45
N CYS A 133 4.66 13.42 -8.13
CA CYS A 133 3.74 12.51 -8.82
C CYS A 133 2.47 13.28 -9.19
N PRO A 134 2.38 13.83 -10.42
CA PRO A 134 1.20 14.57 -10.86
C PRO A 134 0.02 13.67 -11.25
N THR A 135 0.22 12.35 -11.29
CA THR A 135 -0.82 11.41 -11.71
C THR A 135 -1.84 11.17 -10.60
N PHE A 136 -3.11 11.31 -10.96
CA PHE A 136 -4.26 10.98 -10.12
C PHE A 136 -4.96 9.75 -10.70
N VAL A 137 -5.50 8.91 -9.83
CA VAL A 137 -6.43 7.85 -10.22
C VAL A 137 -7.83 8.32 -9.85
N GLU A 138 -8.75 8.33 -10.82
CA GLU A 138 -10.15 8.64 -10.55
C GLU A 138 -10.78 7.50 -9.74
N ALA A 139 -11.46 7.87 -8.65
CA ALA A 139 -12.12 6.93 -7.75
C ALA A 139 -13.62 7.21 -7.67
N PRO A 140 -14.44 6.20 -7.33
CA PRO A 140 -15.85 6.41 -7.05
C PRO A 140 -16.04 7.36 -5.86
N TYR A 141 -16.92 8.36 -6.01
CA TYR A 141 -17.19 9.33 -4.95
C TYR A 141 -18.19 8.79 -3.93
N ASN A 142 -18.16 9.40 -2.74
CA ASN A 142 -19.05 9.02 -1.65
C ASN A 142 -20.52 9.37 -1.95
N LEU A 143 -21.41 8.41 -1.72
CA LEU A 143 -22.86 8.57 -1.69
C LEU A 143 -23.39 8.30 -0.28
N PRO A 144 -24.60 8.79 0.08
CA PRO A 144 -25.20 8.47 1.37
C PRO A 144 -25.35 6.96 1.63
N THR A 145 -25.49 6.16 0.58
CA THR A 145 -25.70 4.70 0.66
C THR A 145 -24.40 3.89 0.59
N ILE A 146 -23.30 4.47 0.10
CA ILE A 146 -22.02 3.78 -0.05
C ILE A 146 -20.85 4.72 0.22
N ALA A 147 -20.01 4.32 1.17
CA ALA A 147 -18.79 5.03 1.55
C ALA A 147 -17.57 4.41 0.86
N THR A 148 -16.93 5.19 -0.02
CA THR A 148 -15.59 4.93 -0.57
C THR A 148 -14.55 5.49 0.40
N GLU A 149 -13.74 4.60 0.95
CA GLU A 149 -12.70 4.93 1.92
C GLU A 149 -11.34 4.47 1.42
N ILE A 150 -10.28 5.14 1.86
CA ILE A 150 -8.91 4.62 1.74
C ILE A 150 -8.38 4.29 3.13
N GLN A 151 -7.71 3.16 3.29
CA GLN A 151 -7.05 2.84 4.56
C GLN A 151 -6.03 3.94 4.89
N SER A 152 -6.13 4.52 6.10
CA SER A 152 -5.22 5.58 6.54
C SER A 152 -3.77 5.11 6.45
N ASN A 153 -2.93 5.91 5.82
CA ASN A 153 -1.51 5.66 5.64
C ASN A 153 -0.79 7.00 5.40
N GLY A 154 0.54 7.00 5.41
CA GLY A 154 1.34 8.23 5.29
C GLY A 154 1.55 8.75 3.86
N TYR A 155 1.12 8.04 2.82
CA TYR A 155 1.59 8.29 1.45
C TYR A 155 0.52 8.32 0.37
N VAL A 156 -0.65 7.73 0.60
CA VAL A 156 -1.75 7.66 -0.35
C VAL A 156 -2.99 8.21 0.30
N ALA A 157 -3.63 9.16 -0.37
CA ALA A 157 -4.83 9.80 0.10
C ALA A 157 -5.95 9.72 -0.95
N LEU A 158 -7.18 9.91 -0.47
CA LEU A 158 -8.39 10.03 -1.26
C LEU A 158 -8.95 11.43 -1.01
N ALA A 159 -9.21 12.19 -2.06
CA ALA A 159 -9.84 13.50 -1.95
C ALA A 159 -11.07 13.60 -2.85
N ASP A 160 -12.15 14.12 -2.28
CA ASP A 160 -13.33 14.53 -3.03
C ASP A 160 -13.16 15.98 -3.50
N SER A 161 -13.57 16.26 -4.73
CA SER A 161 -13.61 17.62 -5.27
C SER A 161 -14.91 17.84 -6.05
N ILE A 162 -15.34 19.10 -6.17
CA ILE A 162 -16.47 19.48 -7.03
C ILE A 162 -15.91 20.33 -8.17
N ARG A 163 -16.02 19.83 -9.40
CA ARG A 163 -15.58 20.53 -10.61
C ARG A 163 -16.77 20.72 -11.55
N LYS A 164 -17.07 21.98 -11.89
CA LYS A 164 -18.18 22.33 -12.80
C LYS A 164 -19.54 21.74 -12.37
N GLY A 165 -19.81 21.66 -11.07
CA GLY A 165 -21.03 21.08 -10.51
C GLY A 165 -21.05 19.55 -10.39
N TYR A 166 -20.01 18.86 -10.88
CA TYR A 166 -19.87 17.41 -10.75
C TYR A 166 -18.94 17.05 -9.59
N ARG A 167 -19.38 16.11 -8.74
CA ARG A 167 -18.53 15.55 -7.67
C ARG A 167 -17.60 14.50 -8.26
N THR A 168 -16.32 14.63 -8.00
CA THR A 168 -15.29 13.67 -8.37
C THR A 168 -14.51 13.25 -7.13
N SER A 169 -13.97 12.04 -7.14
CA SER A 169 -13.04 11.58 -6.12
C SER A 169 -11.78 11.08 -6.80
N SER A 170 -10.63 11.30 -6.17
CA SER A 170 -9.33 10.92 -6.73
C SER A 170 -8.41 10.36 -5.66
N VAL A 171 -7.76 9.24 -5.99
CA VAL A 171 -6.63 8.71 -5.23
C VAL A 171 -5.34 9.34 -5.75
N TYR A 172 -4.49 9.78 -4.83
CA TYR A 172 -3.22 10.45 -5.13
C TYR A 172 -2.15 10.13 -4.10
N LEU A 173 -0.89 10.38 -4.48
CA LEU A 173 0.24 10.29 -3.58
C LEU A 173 0.40 11.59 -2.79
N ASN A 174 0.40 11.49 -1.47
CA ASN A 174 0.60 12.59 -0.54
C ASN A 174 2.03 12.56 0.00
N PHE A 175 2.94 13.30 -0.64
CA PHE A 175 4.35 13.39 -0.25
C PHE A 175 4.70 14.73 0.40
N SER A 176 3.74 15.42 1.02
CA SER A 176 3.89 16.82 1.45
C SER A 176 5.23 17.10 2.17
N PRO A 177 6.04 18.09 1.70
CA PRO A 177 5.84 18.94 0.51
C PRO A 177 6.32 18.30 -0.81
N ALA A 178 7.28 17.38 -0.78
CA ALA A 178 7.73 16.58 -1.92
C ALA A 178 8.42 15.29 -1.47
N PHE A 179 8.50 14.29 -2.35
CA PHE A 179 9.27 13.08 -2.07
C PHE A 179 10.76 13.36 -2.30
N ARG A 180 11.59 13.11 -1.28
CA ARG A 180 13.04 13.29 -1.33
C ARG A 180 13.71 11.93 -1.51
N TRP A 181 14.31 11.72 -2.68
CA TRP A 181 15.06 10.52 -2.99
C TRP A 181 16.55 10.75 -2.77
N GLN A 182 17.15 10.06 -1.79
CA GLN A 182 18.59 10.09 -1.57
C GLN A 182 19.29 9.27 -2.67
N VAL A 183 20.14 9.92 -3.47
CA VAL A 183 20.79 9.28 -4.62
C VAL A 183 22.07 10.00 -5.03
N ASN A 184 23.09 9.21 -5.38
CA ASN A 184 24.36 9.76 -5.88
C ASN A 184 24.19 10.40 -7.27
N ARG A 185 25.18 11.20 -7.66
CA ARG A 185 25.12 11.99 -8.90
C ARG A 185 24.98 11.13 -10.16
N ASP A 186 25.73 10.04 -10.24
CA ASP A 186 25.75 9.20 -11.44
C ASP A 186 24.40 8.51 -11.67
N LEU A 187 23.80 7.97 -10.60
CA LEU A 187 22.48 7.36 -10.68
C LEU A 187 21.37 8.39 -10.90
N ALA A 188 21.50 9.60 -10.33
CA ALA A 188 20.59 10.71 -10.57
C ALA A 188 20.59 11.12 -12.06
N GLN A 189 21.78 11.23 -12.68
CA GLN A 189 21.91 11.55 -14.10
C GLN A 189 21.33 10.45 -14.99
N ALA A 190 21.62 9.19 -14.68
CA ALA A 190 21.05 8.06 -15.40
C ALA A 190 19.51 8.03 -15.29
N ALA A 191 18.96 8.25 -14.10
CA ALA A 191 17.52 8.31 -13.88
C ALA A 191 16.86 9.49 -14.62
N LYS A 192 17.53 10.66 -14.67
CA LYS A 192 17.05 11.83 -15.42
C LYS A 192 17.03 11.59 -16.93
N ALA A 193 18.03 10.89 -17.47
CA ALA A 193 18.04 10.49 -18.89
C ALA A 193 16.87 9.54 -19.24
N ASP A 194 16.46 8.71 -18.28
CA ASP A 194 15.35 7.77 -18.41
C ASP A 194 14.04 8.28 -17.75
N GLN A 195 13.86 9.59 -17.55
CA GLN A 195 12.73 10.14 -16.77
C GLN A 195 11.36 9.62 -17.22
N ALA A 196 11.14 9.44 -18.52
CA ALA A 196 9.88 8.94 -19.06
C ALA A 196 9.52 7.51 -18.61
N SER A 197 10.49 6.77 -18.08
CA SER A 197 10.32 5.40 -17.57
C SER A 197 10.36 5.34 -16.04
N ILE A 198 10.32 6.46 -15.33
CA ILE A 198 10.34 6.49 -13.86
C ILE A 198 8.92 6.60 -13.31
N TYR A 199 8.58 5.69 -12.39
CA TYR A 199 7.23 5.57 -11.85
C TYR A 199 7.26 5.34 -10.33
N PHE A 200 6.18 5.76 -9.69
CA PHE A 200 5.72 5.16 -8.45
C PHE A 200 4.73 4.02 -8.77
N LYS A 201 5.12 2.79 -8.52
CA LYS A 201 4.23 1.62 -8.53
C LYS A 201 3.57 1.48 -7.16
N VAL A 202 2.27 1.69 -7.10
CA VAL A 202 1.49 1.52 -5.87
C VAL A 202 0.70 0.22 -5.96
N ARG A 203 0.87 -0.65 -4.98
CA ARG A 203 0.12 -1.90 -4.87
C ARG A 203 -1.14 -1.69 -4.05
N PHE A 204 -2.30 -1.92 -4.66
CA PHE A 204 -3.60 -1.79 -4.03
C PHE A 204 -4.30 -3.14 -3.90
N LYS A 205 -5.06 -3.29 -2.82
CA LYS A 205 -6.12 -4.29 -2.67
C LYS A 205 -7.46 -3.56 -2.55
N LEU A 206 -8.51 -4.11 -3.14
CA LEU A 206 -9.87 -3.64 -2.92
C LEU A 206 -10.54 -4.56 -1.91
N ASP A 207 -11.11 -3.98 -0.87
CA ASP A 207 -11.86 -4.69 0.15
C ASP A 207 -13.33 -4.26 0.09
N LEU A 208 -14.16 -5.22 -0.31
CA LEU A 208 -15.61 -5.06 -0.50
C LEU A 208 -16.39 -5.75 0.62
N THR A 209 -15.72 -6.18 1.70
CA THR A 209 -16.38 -6.84 2.83
C THR A 209 -17.35 -5.88 3.53
N GLN A 210 -18.51 -6.41 3.90
CA GLN A 210 -19.60 -5.62 4.50
C GLN A 210 -19.78 -6.02 5.95
N GLY A 211 -19.87 -5.03 6.84
CA GLY A 211 -20.02 -5.25 8.28
C GLY A 211 -21.48 -5.24 8.77
N ASP A 212 -21.67 -5.65 10.02
CA ASP A 212 -22.99 -5.80 10.65
C ASP A 212 -23.63 -4.51 11.18
N GLY A 213 -22.91 -3.39 11.21
CA GLY A 213 -23.34 -2.18 11.94
C GLY A 213 -23.44 -0.87 11.16
N ARG A 214 -23.17 -0.83 9.85
CA ARG A 214 -23.14 0.44 9.10
C ARG A 214 -24.47 0.70 8.37
N ARG A 215 -24.96 1.95 8.44
CA ARG A 215 -26.12 2.46 7.66
C ARG A 215 -25.77 2.70 6.17
N GLY A 216 -24.99 1.81 5.58
CA GLY A 216 -24.45 1.97 4.23
C GLY A 216 -23.47 0.85 3.87
N ALA A 217 -23.32 0.63 2.57
CA ALA A 217 -22.28 -0.23 2.03
C ALA A 217 -20.90 0.45 2.15
N ARG A 218 -19.84 -0.36 2.18
CA ARG A 218 -18.46 0.10 2.23
C ARG A 218 -17.69 -0.36 0.99
N PHE A 219 -16.86 0.53 0.45
CA PHE A 219 -15.88 0.23 -0.57
C PHE A 219 -14.51 0.72 -0.07
N LEU A 220 -13.64 -0.19 0.34
CA LEU A 220 -12.35 0.17 0.92
C LEU A 220 -11.20 -0.07 -0.06
N ILE A 221 -10.43 0.99 -0.32
CA ILE A 221 -9.18 0.93 -1.07
C ILE A 221 -8.05 0.75 -0.06
N VAL A 222 -7.24 -0.30 -0.24
CA VAL A 222 -6.18 -0.69 0.69
C VAL A 222 -4.82 -0.62 0.00
N PRO A 223 -4.07 0.48 0.15
CA PRO A 223 -2.67 0.54 -0.25
C PRO A 223 -1.83 -0.46 0.54
N LYS A 224 -0.96 -1.21 -0.12
CA LYS A 224 -0.08 -2.23 0.49
C LYS A 224 1.39 -1.90 0.38
N GLN A 225 1.80 -1.28 -0.72
CA GLN A 225 3.21 -0.98 -0.98
C GLN A 225 3.30 0.18 -1.97
N ILE A 226 4.32 1.02 -1.82
CA ILE A 226 4.75 1.97 -2.84
C ILE A 226 6.19 1.64 -3.20
N ILE A 227 6.48 1.67 -4.49
CA ILE A 227 7.80 1.38 -5.04
C ILE A 227 8.13 2.51 -6.02
N PHE A 228 9.22 3.20 -5.79
CA PHE A 228 9.80 4.13 -6.75
C PHE A 228 10.81 3.37 -7.59
N TYR A 229 10.60 3.27 -8.91
CA TYR A 229 11.40 2.41 -9.77
C TYR A 229 11.43 2.89 -11.22
N ASN A 230 12.44 2.44 -11.95
CA ASN A 230 12.56 2.62 -13.39
C ASN A 230 11.98 1.38 -14.10
N GLN A 231 10.92 1.58 -14.89
CA GLN A 231 10.27 0.50 -15.63
C GLN A 231 11.13 -0.07 -16.76
N LYS A 232 11.96 0.76 -17.40
CA LYS A 232 12.82 0.34 -18.52
C LYS A 232 13.93 -0.58 -18.06
N THR A 233 14.56 -0.28 -16.92
CA THR A 233 15.68 -1.07 -16.36
C THR A 233 15.25 -2.05 -15.28
N ASN A 234 13.99 -1.99 -14.83
CA ASN A 234 13.47 -2.67 -13.64
C ASN A 234 14.23 -2.34 -12.35
N ALA A 235 14.97 -1.22 -12.31
CA ALA A 235 15.72 -0.81 -11.14
C ALA A 235 14.78 -0.23 -10.08
N VAL A 236 14.77 -0.82 -8.88
CA VAL A 236 14.05 -0.28 -7.72
C VAL A 236 14.94 0.70 -6.99
N TYR A 237 14.48 1.95 -6.92
CA TYR A 237 15.19 3.04 -6.28
C TYR A 237 14.79 3.21 -4.81
N TRP A 238 13.53 2.95 -4.49
CA TRP A 238 13.00 2.99 -3.13
C TRP A 238 11.72 2.17 -3.02
N GLN A 239 11.44 1.64 -1.83
CA GLN A 239 10.19 0.95 -1.55
C GLN A 239 9.76 1.10 -0.09
N GLN A 240 8.45 1.10 0.14
CA GLN A 240 7.84 1.13 1.46
C GLN A 240 6.59 0.26 1.50
N THR A 241 6.52 -0.65 2.48
CA THR A 241 5.30 -1.37 2.81
C THR A 241 4.39 -0.47 3.64
N LEU A 242 3.11 -0.43 3.27
CA LEU A 242 2.07 0.35 3.94
C LEU A 242 1.27 -0.56 4.86
N ARG A 243 1.02 -0.12 6.09
CA ARG A 243 0.25 -0.84 7.11
C ARG A 243 -1.09 -0.16 7.33
#